data_AF-A0A8B8P3H1-F1
#
_entry.id   AF-A0A8B8P3H1-F1
#
_cell.length_a   1.000
_cell.length_b   1.000
_cell.length_c   1.000
_cell.angle_alpha   90.00
_cell.angle_beta   90.00
_cell.angle_gamma   90.00
#
_symmetry.space_group_name_H-M   'P 1'
#
loop_
_entity.id
_entity.type
_entity.pdbx_description
1 polymer ?
#
loop_
_entity_poly.entity_id
_entity_poly.type
_entity_poly.pdbx_seq_one_letter_code
_entity_poly.pdbx_strand_id
1 'polypeptide(L)'
;MAARVLTVAQDGTGDFCTVQEAIDVVALGNTCRTVIRVSPGVYKQPLYVPKTKNFITLAGLSPEDTVLTWHNTASKIDHHQASRLIGTGTFGCGSTIVEGEDFIAENITFENSAPEGSGQAVAIRVTADRCAFYNCRFLGWQDTLYLHYGKQYLRDCYIEGSVDFIFGNSTALLEHCHIHCKSAGFITAQSRKSSQELTGYVFLRFLSPILLIELIDEEAEQFLVHTFIDPDPGNPWLAQRMAIRIPFCA
;
A
#
# COMPACT_ATOMS: atom_id res chain seq x y z
N MET A 1 24.94 9.71 -2.95
CA MET A 1 25.17 8.93 -4.19
C MET A 1 24.00 9.18 -5.13
N ALA A 2 24.19 9.09 -6.44
CA ALA A 2 23.06 9.16 -7.39
C ALA A 2 22.13 7.94 -7.20
N ALA A 3 20.84 8.12 -7.46
CA ALA A 3 19.88 7.01 -7.43
C ALA A 3 20.21 6.00 -8.54
N ARG A 4 20.19 4.70 -8.21
CA ARG A 4 20.33 3.63 -9.21
C ARG A 4 18.98 3.53 -9.94
N VAL A 5 18.99 3.48 -11.27
CA VAL A 5 17.79 3.27 -12.07
C VAL A 5 17.88 1.90 -12.74
N LEU A 6 16.80 1.13 -12.68
CA LEU A 6 16.57 -0.12 -13.41
C LEU A 6 15.28 0.04 -14.22
N THR A 7 15.15 -0.67 -15.33
CA THR A 7 13.98 -0.66 -16.21
C THR A 7 13.39 -2.06 -16.36
N VAL A 8 12.06 -2.12 -16.42
CA VAL A 8 11.29 -3.36 -16.63
C VAL A 8 10.37 -3.16 -17.82
N ALA A 9 10.39 -4.08 -18.77
CA ALA A 9 9.47 -4.11 -19.90
C ALA A 9 9.24 -5.55 -20.39
N GLN A 10 7.97 -5.97 -20.53
CA GLN A 10 7.60 -7.34 -20.90
C GLN A 10 8.02 -7.72 -22.34
N ASP A 11 8.35 -6.74 -23.18
CA ASP A 11 8.81 -6.92 -24.57
C ASP A 11 10.34 -7.09 -24.69
N GLY A 12 11.08 -7.06 -23.57
CA GLY A 12 12.53 -7.18 -23.53
C GLY A 12 13.31 -5.89 -23.87
N THR A 13 12.64 -4.73 -23.92
CA THR A 13 13.31 -3.43 -24.15
C THR A 13 13.93 -2.81 -22.88
N GLY A 14 13.59 -3.33 -21.70
CA GLY A 14 14.17 -2.94 -20.41
C GLY A 14 15.28 -3.89 -19.92
N ASP A 15 15.92 -3.54 -18.80
CA ASP A 15 16.95 -4.37 -18.15
C ASP A 15 16.40 -5.73 -17.69
N PHE A 16 15.10 -5.81 -17.40
CA PHE A 16 14.39 -7.03 -16.95
C PHE A 16 13.02 -7.18 -17.63
N CYS A 17 12.54 -8.41 -17.75
CA CYS A 17 11.20 -8.70 -18.28
C CYS A 17 10.13 -8.71 -17.17
N THR A 18 10.53 -8.96 -15.91
CA THR A 18 9.62 -9.05 -14.76
C THR A 18 10.01 -8.10 -13.63
N VAL A 19 9.04 -7.72 -12.80
CA VAL A 19 9.29 -6.79 -11.67
C VAL A 19 10.05 -7.48 -10.55
N GLN A 20 9.84 -8.78 -10.32
CA GLN A 20 10.58 -9.53 -9.30
C GLN A 20 12.08 -9.63 -9.63
N GLU A 21 12.47 -9.87 -10.89
CA GLU A 21 13.89 -9.91 -11.28
C GLU A 21 14.60 -8.58 -10.97
N ALA A 22 13.95 -7.45 -11.23
CA ALA A 22 14.48 -6.12 -10.92
C ALA A 22 14.62 -5.88 -9.40
N ILE A 23 13.68 -6.39 -8.58
CA ILE A 23 13.80 -6.40 -7.12
C ILE A 23 14.94 -7.33 -6.68
N ASP A 24 15.11 -8.47 -7.34
CA ASP A 24 16.08 -9.52 -6.99
C ASP A 24 17.53 -9.08 -7.18
N VAL A 25 17.83 -8.18 -8.13
CA VAL A 25 19.17 -7.58 -8.31
C VAL A 25 19.50 -6.39 -7.41
N VAL A 26 18.54 -5.88 -6.61
CA VAL A 26 18.84 -4.87 -5.60
C VAL A 26 19.69 -5.50 -4.49
N ALA A 27 20.75 -4.81 -4.06
CA ALA A 27 21.71 -5.34 -3.10
C ALA A 27 21.07 -5.62 -1.73
N LEU A 28 21.55 -6.65 -1.03
CA LEU A 28 21.22 -6.88 0.38
C LEU A 28 21.84 -5.76 1.23
N GLY A 29 21.09 -5.22 2.18
CA GLY A 29 21.51 -4.08 3.00
C GLY A 29 21.57 -2.77 2.20
N ASN A 30 20.76 -2.63 1.15
CA ASN A 30 20.75 -1.43 0.31
C ASN A 30 20.49 -0.15 1.14
N THR A 31 21.34 0.86 0.96
CA THR A 31 21.28 2.18 1.64
C THR A 31 21.06 3.34 0.67
N CYS A 32 20.93 3.07 -0.64
CA CYS A 32 20.79 4.09 -1.68
C CYS A 32 19.53 3.82 -2.51
N ARG A 33 18.74 4.86 -2.81
CA ARG A 33 17.47 4.68 -3.52
C ARG A 33 17.68 4.03 -4.89
N THR A 34 17.03 2.89 -5.10
CA THR A 34 16.98 2.20 -6.39
C THR A 34 15.58 2.34 -6.97
N VAL A 35 15.47 3.05 -8.09
CA VAL A 35 14.23 3.30 -8.81
C VAL A 35 14.09 2.24 -9.91
N ILE A 36 13.04 1.43 -9.83
CA ILE A 36 12.65 0.45 -10.82
C ILE A 36 11.52 1.07 -11.63
N ARG A 37 11.81 1.48 -12.86
CA ARG A 37 10.81 2.01 -13.81
C ARG A 37 10.12 0.85 -14.51
N VAL A 38 8.81 0.77 -14.37
CA VAL A 38 7.99 -0.33 -14.90
C VAL A 38 7.15 0.18 -16.07
N SER A 39 7.49 -0.28 -17.27
CA SER A 39 6.79 0.10 -18.50
C SER A 39 5.33 -0.36 -18.46
N PRO A 40 4.41 0.30 -19.22
CA PRO A 40 3.04 -0.16 -19.43
C PRO A 40 2.93 -1.67 -19.68
N GLY A 41 2.00 -2.33 -18.99
CA GLY A 41 1.83 -3.77 -19.04
C GLY A 41 1.08 -4.34 -17.83
N VAL A 42 0.63 -5.59 -17.97
CA VAL A 42 -0.02 -6.35 -16.90
C VAL A 42 0.93 -7.45 -16.43
N TYR A 43 1.54 -7.24 -15.28
CA TYR A 43 2.55 -8.10 -14.68
C TYR A 43 1.87 -9.11 -13.76
N LYS A 44 1.56 -10.29 -14.33
CA LYS A 44 0.85 -11.38 -13.64
C LYS A 44 1.81 -12.26 -12.83
N GLN A 45 2.25 -11.79 -11.67
CA GLN A 45 3.13 -12.53 -10.78
C GLN A 45 2.96 -12.07 -9.32
N PRO A 46 3.18 -12.95 -8.32
CA PRO A 46 3.31 -12.54 -6.94
C PRO A 46 4.67 -11.86 -6.71
N LEU A 47 4.67 -10.72 -6.02
CA LEU A 47 5.86 -9.89 -5.76
C LEU A 47 6.23 -9.87 -4.28
N TYR A 48 7.54 -9.96 -3.99
CA TYR A 48 8.09 -9.87 -2.65
C TYR A 48 9.28 -8.90 -2.59
N VAL A 49 9.13 -7.82 -1.82
CA VAL A 49 10.19 -6.86 -1.47
C VAL A 49 10.67 -7.20 -0.04
N PRO A 50 11.81 -7.90 0.12
CA PRO A 50 12.27 -8.36 1.43
C PRO A 50 12.79 -7.21 2.31
N LYS A 51 12.67 -7.39 3.63
CA LYS A 51 13.23 -6.51 4.67
C LYS A 51 14.75 -6.24 4.64
N THR A 52 15.46 -6.92 3.76
CA THR A 52 16.89 -6.71 3.51
C THR A 52 17.16 -5.79 2.32
N LYS A 53 16.13 -5.28 1.64
CA LYS A 53 16.22 -4.46 0.43
C LYS A 53 15.40 -3.17 0.57
N ASN A 54 15.88 -2.29 1.43
CA ASN A 54 15.27 -0.99 1.69
C ASN A 54 15.50 -0.01 0.53
N PHE A 55 14.82 1.14 0.55
CA PHE A 55 14.95 2.23 -0.43
C PHE A 55 14.67 1.81 -1.88
N ILE A 56 13.75 0.89 -2.11
CA ILE A 56 13.23 0.59 -3.46
C ILE A 56 12.11 1.58 -3.80
N THR A 57 12.10 2.10 -5.02
CA THR A 57 10.97 2.82 -5.60
C THR A 57 10.48 2.06 -6.82
N LEU A 58 9.20 1.70 -6.90
CA LEU A 58 8.56 1.23 -8.12
C LEU A 58 7.85 2.41 -8.79
N ALA A 59 8.15 2.71 -10.05
CA ALA A 59 7.58 3.85 -10.77
C ALA A 59 7.00 3.43 -12.12
N GLY A 60 5.68 3.51 -12.26
CA GLY A 60 4.98 3.36 -13.54
C GLY A 60 4.88 4.67 -14.31
N LEU A 61 4.29 4.62 -15.51
CA LEU A 61 3.98 5.81 -16.31
C LEU A 61 2.64 6.43 -15.90
N SER A 62 1.61 5.57 -15.80
CA SER A 62 0.29 5.87 -15.29
C SER A 62 -0.20 4.64 -14.51
N PRO A 63 -1.03 4.80 -13.46
CA PRO A 63 -1.54 3.64 -12.74
C PRO A 63 -2.52 2.82 -13.57
N GLU A 64 -3.19 3.40 -14.58
CA GLU A 64 -4.05 2.71 -15.54
C GLU A 64 -3.29 1.70 -16.40
N ASP A 65 -2.07 2.07 -16.82
CA ASP A 65 -1.30 1.32 -17.80
C ASP A 65 -0.32 0.31 -17.18
N THR A 66 0.10 0.51 -15.92
CA THR A 66 1.04 -0.37 -15.21
C THR A 66 0.36 -1.11 -14.06
N VAL A 67 -0.01 -2.37 -14.28
CA VAL A 67 -0.77 -3.22 -13.33
C VAL A 67 0.08 -4.38 -12.81
N LEU A 68 0.24 -4.47 -11.49
CA LEU A 68 0.88 -5.57 -10.78
C LEU A 68 -0.21 -6.43 -10.14
N THR A 69 -0.40 -7.67 -10.61
CA THR A 69 -1.58 -8.48 -10.26
C THR A 69 -1.27 -9.93 -9.96
N TRP A 70 -1.99 -10.47 -8.98
CA TRP A 70 -2.09 -11.89 -8.70
C TRP A 70 -3.48 -12.22 -8.14
N HIS A 71 -3.72 -13.45 -7.68
CA HIS A 71 -5.05 -13.94 -7.30
C HIS A 71 -5.05 -14.87 -6.08
N ASN A 72 -4.09 -14.67 -5.16
CA ASN A 72 -3.99 -15.48 -3.94
C ASN A 72 -5.14 -15.14 -2.98
N THR A 73 -5.64 -16.15 -2.27
CA THR A 73 -6.60 -16.01 -1.18
C THR A 73 -6.01 -16.54 0.12
N ALA A 74 -6.59 -16.22 1.27
CA ALA A 74 -6.13 -16.75 2.56
C ALA A 74 -6.13 -18.29 2.62
N SER A 75 -6.97 -18.97 1.82
CA SER A 75 -7.04 -20.44 1.73
C SER A 75 -6.18 -21.04 0.61
N LYS A 76 -5.72 -20.24 -0.36
CA LYS A 76 -4.93 -20.70 -1.51
C LYS A 76 -3.85 -19.68 -1.88
N ILE A 77 -2.61 -19.99 -1.52
CA ILE A 77 -1.42 -19.18 -1.79
C ILE A 77 -0.50 -19.94 -2.74
N ASP A 78 -0.30 -19.38 -3.93
CA ASP A 78 0.78 -19.72 -4.85
C ASP A 78 1.78 -18.56 -4.88
N HIS A 79 3.04 -18.83 -4.53
CA HIS A 79 4.09 -17.82 -4.43
C HIS A 79 5.47 -18.47 -4.57
N HIS A 80 6.38 -17.78 -5.25
CA HIS A 80 7.79 -18.18 -5.39
C HIS A 80 8.62 -18.14 -4.08
N GLN A 81 7.99 -17.83 -2.94
CA GLN A 81 8.63 -17.73 -1.61
C GLN A 81 7.97 -18.72 -0.65
N ALA A 82 8.76 -19.32 0.23
CA ALA A 82 8.24 -20.27 1.21
C ALA A 82 7.34 -19.59 2.25
N SER A 83 6.27 -20.27 2.68
CA SER A 83 5.32 -19.78 3.70
C SER A 83 5.96 -19.40 5.04
N ARG A 84 7.13 -19.97 5.39
CA ARG A 84 7.94 -19.56 6.55
C ARG A 84 8.48 -18.12 6.47
N LEU A 85 8.47 -17.51 5.29
CA LEU A 85 8.98 -16.17 5.01
C LEU A 85 7.84 -15.17 4.82
N ILE A 86 6.91 -15.47 3.92
CA ILE A 86 5.77 -14.59 3.59
C ILE A 86 4.55 -14.76 4.51
N GLY A 87 4.50 -15.87 5.27
CA GLY A 87 3.39 -16.25 6.14
C GLY A 87 2.35 -17.16 5.48
N THR A 88 1.16 -17.20 6.08
CA THR A 88 -0.01 -18.00 5.66
C THR A 88 -1.30 -17.21 5.93
N GLY A 89 -2.46 -17.68 5.46
CA GLY A 89 -3.73 -16.97 5.63
C GLY A 89 -3.72 -15.60 4.94
N THR A 90 -4.52 -14.66 5.45
CA THR A 90 -4.55 -13.26 4.98
C THR A 90 -3.16 -12.62 4.94
N PHE A 91 -2.29 -12.94 5.91
CA PHE A 91 -0.93 -12.40 5.95
C PHE A 91 -0.05 -12.90 4.79
N GLY A 92 -0.26 -14.12 4.31
CA GLY A 92 0.51 -14.72 3.22
C GLY A 92 -0.07 -14.53 1.82
N CYS A 93 -1.30 -14.02 1.67
CA CYS A 93 -2.01 -14.00 0.39
C CYS A 93 -1.88 -12.70 -0.43
N GLY A 94 -0.98 -11.79 -0.07
CA GLY A 94 -0.73 -10.57 -0.84
C GLY A 94 -0.26 -10.86 -2.27
N SER A 95 -0.88 -10.23 -3.27
CA SER A 95 -0.32 -10.19 -4.64
C SER A 95 1.04 -9.49 -4.65
N THR A 96 1.18 -8.42 -3.86
CA THR A 96 2.46 -7.80 -3.53
C THR A 96 2.67 -7.80 -2.01
N ILE A 97 3.87 -8.16 -1.58
CA ILE A 97 4.29 -8.16 -0.17
C ILE A 97 5.52 -7.26 -0.02
N VAL A 98 5.38 -6.20 0.77
CA VAL A 98 6.45 -5.23 1.06
C VAL A 98 6.88 -5.34 2.53
N GLU A 99 8.15 -5.66 2.73
CA GLU A 99 8.79 -5.74 4.05
C GLU A 99 10.09 -4.90 4.12
N GLY A 100 10.57 -4.37 2.98
CA GLY A 100 11.67 -3.40 2.92
C GLY A 100 11.23 -1.98 3.29
N GLU A 101 12.01 -1.33 4.17
CA GLU A 101 11.72 0.04 4.62
C GLU A 101 12.06 1.10 3.55
N ASP A 102 11.51 2.31 3.73
CA ASP A 102 11.68 3.45 2.82
C ASP A 102 11.22 3.17 1.37
N PHE A 103 10.32 2.19 1.22
CA PHE A 103 9.71 1.80 -0.05
C PHE A 103 8.79 2.90 -0.59
N ILE A 104 8.84 3.14 -1.90
CA ILE A 104 7.92 4.07 -2.58
C ILE A 104 7.27 3.38 -3.77
N ALA A 105 5.99 3.64 -4.03
CA ALA A 105 5.37 3.38 -5.31
C ALA A 105 4.76 4.66 -5.92
N GLU A 106 4.91 4.82 -7.24
CA GLU A 106 4.40 5.95 -8.01
C GLU A 106 3.71 5.44 -9.27
N ASN A 107 2.49 5.91 -9.57
CA ASN A 107 1.76 5.62 -10.81
C ASN A 107 1.61 4.12 -11.12
N ILE A 108 1.24 3.31 -10.13
CA ILE A 108 1.09 1.84 -10.26
C ILE A 108 -0.25 1.37 -9.70
N THR A 109 -0.87 0.40 -10.38
CA THR A 109 -1.96 -0.41 -9.81
C THR A 109 -1.41 -1.65 -9.12
N PHE A 110 -1.80 -1.88 -7.87
CA PHE A 110 -1.69 -3.15 -7.16
C PHE A 110 -3.07 -3.83 -7.12
N GLU A 111 -3.17 -5.05 -7.65
CA GLU A 111 -4.44 -5.77 -7.79
C GLU A 111 -4.40 -7.16 -7.16
N ASN A 112 -5.49 -7.56 -6.51
CA ASN A 112 -5.86 -8.96 -6.34
C ASN A 112 -7.09 -9.27 -7.19
N SER A 113 -6.90 -10.12 -8.19
CA SER A 113 -7.90 -10.49 -9.20
C SER A 113 -8.73 -11.73 -8.81
N ALA A 114 -8.67 -12.17 -7.56
CA ALA A 114 -9.61 -13.17 -7.03
C ALA A 114 -11.06 -12.64 -7.11
N PRO A 115 -12.04 -13.45 -7.55
CA PRO A 115 -13.42 -13.00 -7.72
C PRO A 115 -14.12 -12.68 -6.39
N GLU A 116 -15.22 -11.93 -6.45
CA GLU A 116 -16.08 -11.69 -5.28
C GLU A 116 -16.52 -13.02 -4.64
N GLY A 117 -16.61 -13.06 -3.31
CA GLY A 117 -16.91 -14.27 -2.56
C GLY A 117 -15.73 -15.22 -2.32
N SER A 118 -14.51 -14.89 -2.79
CA SER A 118 -13.30 -15.69 -2.53
C SER A 118 -12.77 -15.65 -1.09
N GLY A 119 -13.39 -14.85 -0.20
CA GLY A 119 -12.85 -14.51 1.10
C GLY A 119 -11.70 -13.51 1.01
N GLN A 120 -10.79 -13.52 1.98
CA GLN A 120 -9.69 -12.57 2.10
C GLN A 120 -8.68 -12.70 0.96
N ALA A 121 -8.48 -11.63 0.19
CA ALA A 121 -7.66 -11.61 -1.01
C ALA A 121 -6.91 -10.27 -1.13
N VAL A 122 -5.70 -10.22 -0.55
CA VAL A 122 -4.92 -8.99 -0.38
C VAL A 122 -4.23 -8.59 -1.69
N ALA A 123 -4.40 -7.33 -2.12
CA ALA A 123 -3.67 -6.76 -3.27
C ALA A 123 -2.25 -6.38 -2.87
N ILE A 124 -2.08 -5.71 -1.73
CA ILE A 124 -0.77 -5.42 -1.16
C ILE A 124 -0.76 -5.52 0.37
N ARG A 125 0.27 -6.17 0.91
CA ARG A 125 0.63 -6.12 2.35
C ARG A 125 1.87 -5.28 2.55
N VAL A 126 1.81 -4.33 3.48
CA VAL A 126 2.94 -3.46 3.87
C VAL A 126 3.28 -3.67 5.35
N THR A 127 4.40 -4.34 5.60
CA THR A 127 5.00 -4.60 6.92
C THR A 127 6.37 -3.92 6.97
N ALA A 128 6.39 -2.60 6.83
CA ALA A 128 7.61 -1.82 6.68
C ALA A 128 7.40 -0.36 7.11
N ASP A 129 8.44 0.26 7.65
CA ASP A 129 8.40 1.67 8.09
C ASP A 129 8.75 2.64 6.95
N ARG A 130 8.19 3.86 7.02
CA ARG A 130 8.43 4.99 6.10
C ARG A 130 8.10 4.66 4.63
N CYS A 131 7.01 3.92 4.39
CA CYS A 131 6.55 3.61 3.05
C CYS A 131 5.65 4.73 2.48
N ALA A 132 5.77 5.04 1.19
CA ALA A 132 4.92 6.03 0.53
C ALA A 132 4.33 5.54 -0.80
N PHE A 133 3.13 6.02 -1.13
CA PHE A 133 2.40 5.66 -2.35
C PHE A 133 1.79 6.94 -2.95
N TYR A 134 2.11 7.22 -4.21
CA TYR A 134 1.66 8.42 -4.92
C TYR A 134 0.93 8.03 -6.19
N ASN A 135 -0.29 8.54 -6.39
CA ASN A 135 -1.11 8.25 -7.57
C ASN A 135 -1.18 6.73 -7.87
N CYS A 136 -1.34 5.91 -6.84
CA CYS A 136 -1.44 4.46 -6.94
C CYS A 136 -2.88 4.00 -6.85
N ARG A 137 -3.18 2.82 -7.40
CA ARG A 137 -4.49 2.19 -7.31
C ARG A 137 -4.39 0.86 -6.56
N PHE A 138 -5.36 0.59 -5.70
CA PHE A 138 -5.42 -0.64 -4.89
C PHE A 138 -6.75 -1.32 -5.17
N LEU A 139 -6.73 -2.41 -5.94
CA LEU A 139 -7.92 -3.05 -6.48
C LEU A 139 -8.12 -4.45 -5.88
N GLY A 140 -9.33 -4.76 -5.42
CA GLY A 140 -9.63 -6.05 -4.79
C GLY A 140 -11.10 -6.18 -4.38
N TRP A 141 -11.37 -7.02 -3.39
CA TRP A 141 -12.69 -7.24 -2.83
C TRP A 141 -12.66 -7.19 -1.30
N GLN A 142 -12.41 -8.31 -0.63
CA GLN A 142 -12.24 -8.37 0.81
C GLN A 142 -10.74 -8.30 1.14
N ASP A 143 -10.39 -7.50 2.16
CA ASP A 143 -9.02 -7.33 2.65
C ASP A 143 -8.05 -6.74 1.58
N THR A 144 -8.49 -5.82 0.70
CA THR A 144 -7.66 -5.30 -0.42
C THR A 144 -6.29 -4.73 0.01
N LEU A 145 -6.26 -3.82 0.98
CA LEU A 145 -5.08 -3.01 1.34
C LEU A 145 -4.68 -3.28 2.80
N TYR A 146 -3.66 -4.13 2.98
CA TYR A 146 -3.18 -4.53 4.31
C TYR A 146 -2.05 -3.61 4.79
N LEU A 147 -2.43 -2.50 5.42
CA LEU A 147 -1.54 -1.56 6.11
C LEU A 147 -1.14 -2.16 7.47
N HIS A 148 -0.32 -3.21 7.44
CA HIS A 148 -0.06 -4.09 8.57
C HIS A 148 0.77 -3.43 9.68
N TYR A 149 1.93 -2.82 9.35
CA TYR A 149 2.87 -2.24 10.33
C TYR A 149 3.71 -1.10 9.74
N GLY A 150 4.17 -0.18 10.61
CA GLY A 150 5.05 0.94 10.27
C GLY A 150 4.32 2.25 9.99
N LYS A 151 5.06 3.31 9.64
CA LYS A 151 4.51 4.58 9.15
C LYS A 151 4.32 4.54 7.63
N GLN A 152 3.14 4.90 7.15
CA GLN A 152 2.76 4.78 5.75
C GLN A 152 2.04 6.05 5.25
N TYR A 153 2.36 6.55 4.06
CA TYR A 153 1.72 7.72 3.46
C TYR A 153 1.16 7.37 2.08
N LEU A 154 -0.12 7.60 1.86
CA LEU A 154 -0.80 7.38 0.60
C LEU A 154 -1.34 8.74 0.15
N ARG A 155 -1.01 9.16 -1.07
CA ARG A 155 -1.38 10.46 -1.61
C ARG A 155 -1.96 10.35 -3.01
N ASP A 156 -3.08 11.03 -3.26
CA ASP A 156 -3.76 11.07 -4.56
C ASP A 156 -4.09 9.65 -5.09
N CYS A 157 -4.30 8.67 -4.19
CA CYS A 157 -4.50 7.26 -4.53
C CYS A 157 -5.98 6.87 -4.66
N TYR A 158 -6.28 5.81 -5.42
CA TYR A 158 -7.62 5.20 -5.49
C TYR A 158 -7.62 3.82 -4.82
N ILE A 159 -8.61 3.53 -3.99
CA ILE A 159 -8.73 2.27 -3.26
C ILE A 159 -10.14 1.72 -3.44
N GLU A 160 -10.27 0.44 -3.82
CA GLU A 160 -11.57 -0.23 -3.91
C GLU A 160 -11.65 -1.58 -3.18
N GLY A 161 -12.85 -1.92 -2.73
CA GLY A 161 -13.14 -3.18 -2.06
C GLY A 161 -14.58 -3.25 -1.53
N SER A 162 -14.80 -4.13 -0.56
CA SER A 162 -16.12 -4.46 0.00
C SER A 162 -16.06 -4.59 1.53
N VAL A 163 -15.51 -5.69 2.04
CA VAL A 163 -15.34 -5.97 3.47
C VAL A 163 -13.90 -5.70 3.90
N ASP A 164 -13.73 -4.96 4.99
CA ASP A 164 -12.46 -4.73 5.71
C ASP A 164 -11.29 -4.32 4.80
N PHE A 165 -11.57 -3.59 3.71
CA PHE A 165 -10.63 -3.49 2.60
C PHE A 165 -9.46 -2.50 2.81
N ILE A 166 -9.45 -1.76 3.91
CA ILE A 166 -8.27 -1.04 4.45
C ILE A 166 -8.08 -1.47 5.92
N PHE A 167 -7.07 -2.29 6.21
CA PHE A 167 -6.98 -2.97 7.51
C PHE A 167 -5.54 -3.22 8.00
N GLY A 168 -5.42 -3.53 9.30
CA GLY A 168 -4.14 -3.73 10.00
C GLY A 168 -3.90 -2.76 11.16
N ASN A 169 -2.63 -2.60 11.56
CA ASN A 169 -2.22 -1.79 12.72
C ASN A 169 -1.04 -0.85 12.42
N SER A 170 -0.91 -0.34 11.20
CA SER A 170 0.06 0.71 10.88
C SER A 170 -0.38 2.09 11.43
N THR A 171 0.54 3.05 11.36
CA THR A 171 0.20 4.49 11.42
C THR A 171 0.17 4.98 9.98
N ALA A 172 -1.00 5.31 9.44
CA ALA A 172 -1.14 5.70 8.03
C ALA A 172 -1.80 7.06 7.84
N LEU A 173 -1.32 7.85 6.88
CA LEU A 173 -2.00 9.04 6.36
C LEU A 173 -2.42 8.78 4.91
N LEU A 174 -3.72 8.91 4.62
CA LEU A 174 -4.33 8.80 3.30
C LEU A 174 -4.82 10.19 2.89
N GLU A 175 -4.01 10.92 2.13
CA GLU A 175 -4.30 12.25 1.63
C GLU A 175 -4.88 12.24 0.21
N HIS A 176 -5.96 12.98 0.02
CA HIS A 176 -6.60 13.21 -1.28
C HIS A 176 -6.96 11.91 -2.02
N CYS A 177 -7.17 10.83 -1.26
CA CYS A 177 -7.48 9.53 -1.80
C CYS A 177 -8.98 9.42 -2.14
N HIS A 178 -9.27 8.68 -3.21
CA HIS A 178 -10.62 8.24 -3.56
C HIS A 178 -10.84 6.84 -2.99
N ILE A 179 -11.97 6.61 -2.31
CA ILE A 179 -12.36 5.29 -1.82
C ILE A 179 -13.69 4.88 -2.44
N HIS A 180 -13.68 3.74 -3.14
CA HIS A 180 -14.82 3.19 -3.84
C HIS A 180 -15.25 1.84 -3.23
N CYS A 181 -16.48 1.79 -2.73
CA CYS A 181 -17.08 0.54 -2.26
C CYS A 181 -17.79 -0.15 -3.41
N LYS A 182 -17.44 -1.41 -3.65
CA LYS A 182 -17.95 -2.24 -4.76
C LYS A 182 -19.24 -2.98 -4.39
N SER A 183 -19.39 -3.29 -3.11
CA SER A 183 -20.57 -3.90 -2.48
C SER A 183 -20.61 -3.55 -0.99
N ALA A 184 -21.72 -3.85 -0.33
CA ALA A 184 -21.95 -3.48 1.08
C ALA A 184 -20.90 -4.10 2.02
N GLY A 185 -20.41 -3.30 2.97
CA GLY A 185 -19.36 -3.75 3.90
C GLY A 185 -18.74 -2.62 4.72
N PHE A 186 -17.43 -2.73 4.97
CA PHE A 186 -16.68 -1.85 5.87
C PHE A 186 -15.44 -1.32 5.16
N ILE A 187 -15.25 0.01 5.23
CA ILE A 187 -14.08 0.66 4.62
C ILE A 187 -12.81 0.33 5.43
N THR A 188 -12.89 0.36 6.76
CA THR A 188 -11.73 0.10 7.62
C THR A 188 -11.95 -0.94 8.70
N ALA A 189 -10.92 -1.78 8.90
CA ALA A 189 -10.77 -2.69 10.03
C ALA A 189 -9.42 -2.49 10.71
N GLN A 190 -9.27 -1.33 11.36
CA GLN A 190 -8.07 -0.99 12.12
C GLN A 190 -8.02 -1.84 13.41
N SER A 191 -6.84 -2.35 13.77
CA SER A 191 -6.66 -3.35 14.83
C SER A 191 -5.78 -2.89 16.02
N ARG A 192 -5.86 -1.59 16.39
CA ARG A 192 -5.25 -1.03 17.61
C ARG A 192 -5.79 -1.75 18.84
N LYS A 193 -4.90 -2.28 19.68
CA LYS A 193 -5.28 -3.13 20.83
C LYS A 193 -5.37 -2.37 22.15
N SER A 194 -4.71 -1.22 22.27
CA SER A 194 -4.79 -0.38 23.46
C SER A 194 -4.54 1.10 23.13
N SER A 195 -4.88 1.97 24.07
CA SER A 195 -4.61 3.41 23.95
C SER A 195 -3.12 3.74 23.93
N GLN A 196 -2.23 2.86 24.40
CA GLN A 196 -0.77 3.09 24.35
C GLN A 196 -0.15 2.84 22.97
N GLU A 197 -0.84 2.18 22.04
CA GLU A 197 -0.39 2.03 20.65
C GLU A 197 -0.64 3.33 19.87
N LEU A 198 0.40 3.95 19.31
CA LEU A 198 0.31 5.18 18.51
C LEU A 198 -0.04 4.90 17.03
N THR A 199 -0.95 3.96 16.81
CA THR A 199 -1.36 3.43 15.50
C THR A 199 -2.76 3.89 15.13
N GLY A 200 -3.07 3.91 13.83
CA GLY A 200 -4.35 4.39 13.32
C GLY A 200 -4.24 5.02 11.93
N TYR A 201 -5.39 5.25 11.30
CA TYR A 201 -5.49 5.74 9.92
C TYR A 201 -6.06 7.14 9.88
N VAL A 202 -5.35 8.05 9.20
CA VAL A 202 -5.71 9.46 9.05
C VAL A 202 -6.23 9.68 7.63
N PHE A 203 -7.48 10.10 7.45
CA PHE A 203 -8.06 10.31 6.11
C PHE A 203 -8.20 11.80 5.79
N LEU A 204 -7.28 12.35 5.01
CA LEU A 204 -7.12 13.76 4.67
C LEU A 204 -7.68 14.09 3.28
N ARG A 205 -8.38 15.22 3.11
CA ARG A 205 -8.93 15.71 1.82
C ARG A 205 -9.69 14.64 1.04
N PHE A 206 -10.40 13.79 1.78
CA PHE A 206 -11.06 12.60 1.26
C PHE A 206 -12.13 12.92 0.20
N LEU A 207 -12.11 12.19 -0.91
CA LEU A 207 -13.12 12.27 -1.97
C LEU A 207 -13.92 10.97 -2.03
N SER A 208 -15.12 10.98 -1.43
CA SER A 208 -16.14 9.96 -1.62
C SER A 208 -17.49 10.61 -1.94
N PRO A 209 -18.31 10.01 -2.80
CA PRO A 209 -19.67 10.50 -3.04
C PRO A 209 -20.66 10.25 -1.88
N ILE A 210 -20.29 9.49 -0.83
CA ILE A 210 -21.27 8.90 0.10
C ILE A 210 -21.04 9.17 1.60
N LEU A 211 -19.82 9.45 2.11
CA LEU A 211 -19.59 9.59 3.56
C LEU A 211 -18.92 10.91 3.99
N LEU A 212 -19.58 11.59 4.94
CA LEU A 212 -19.16 12.85 5.55
C LEU A 212 -19.36 12.72 7.07
N ILE A 213 -18.28 12.46 7.82
CA ILE A 213 -18.30 12.27 9.28
C ILE A 213 -17.09 13.00 9.90
N GLU A 214 -17.38 13.88 10.87
CA GLU A 214 -16.45 14.61 11.75
C GLU A 214 -15.92 13.69 12.88
N LEU A 215 -14.84 14.07 13.59
CA LEU A 215 -14.58 13.81 15.05
C LEU A 215 -13.18 14.29 15.52
N ILE A 216 -12.93 14.19 16.85
CA ILE A 216 -12.17 15.11 17.74
C ILE A 216 -11.33 14.26 18.75
N ASP A 217 -10.10 14.54 19.24
CA ASP A 217 -9.06 15.60 19.06
C ASP A 217 -7.65 15.09 19.57
N GLU A 218 -6.70 16.00 19.83
CA GLU A 218 -5.47 15.93 20.68
C GLU A 218 -4.23 15.07 20.32
N GLU A 219 -4.29 13.87 19.73
CA GLU A 219 -3.05 13.08 19.49
C GLU A 219 -2.29 13.42 18.18
N ALA A 220 -2.81 14.30 17.32
CA ALA A 220 -2.33 14.46 15.94
C ALA A 220 -1.12 15.41 15.74
N GLU A 221 -0.81 16.29 16.70
CA GLU A 221 0.11 17.42 16.48
C GLU A 221 1.57 16.99 16.19
N GLN A 222 2.04 15.87 16.74
CA GLN A 222 3.42 15.42 16.55
C GLN A 222 3.69 14.79 15.16
N PHE A 223 2.65 14.36 14.43
CA PHE A 223 2.81 13.70 13.14
C PHE A 223 3.09 14.68 11.99
N LEU A 224 2.50 15.88 12.06
CA LEU A 224 2.58 16.89 11.01
C LEU A 224 3.91 17.68 10.99
N VAL A 225 4.69 17.64 12.09
CA VAL A 225 5.96 18.38 12.22
C VAL A 225 7.19 17.58 11.77
N HIS A 226 7.03 16.35 11.27
CA HIS A 226 8.16 15.55 10.82
C HIS A 226 8.64 16.03 9.44
N THR A 227 9.94 16.33 9.33
CA THR A 227 10.65 16.92 8.17
C THR A 227 10.66 16.09 6.87
N PHE A 228 9.81 15.06 6.79
CA PHE A 228 9.57 14.22 5.60
C PHE A 228 8.28 14.62 4.86
N ILE A 229 7.37 15.38 5.49
CA ILE A 229 6.00 15.60 4.98
C ILE A 229 5.79 17.03 4.44
N ASP A 230 6.25 18.10 5.11
CA ASP A 230 6.15 19.49 4.61
C ASP A 230 7.30 20.38 5.17
N PRO A 231 7.95 21.24 4.35
CA PRO A 231 8.96 22.19 4.82
C PRO A 231 8.45 23.53 5.39
N ASP A 232 7.15 23.87 5.36
CA ASP A 232 6.63 25.15 5.88
C ASP A 232 5.83 25.01 7.20
N PRO A 233 6.39 25.44 8.36
CA PRO A 233 5.76 25.27 9.68
C PRO A 233 4.64 26.28 10.00
N GLY A 234 4.15 27.08 9.03
CA GLY A 234 3.31 28.25 9.29
C GLY A 234 1.77 28.08 9.31
N ASN A 235 1.20 26.92 8.95
CA ASN A 235 -0.23 26.80 8.61
C ASN A 235 -1.05 25.89 9.58
N PRO A 236 -1.90 26.44 10.47
CA PRO A 236 -2.49 25.71 11.60
C PRO A 236 -3.91 25.13 11.37
N TRP A 237 -4.23 24.53 10.22
CA TRP A 237 -5.60 24.08 9.90
C TRP A 237 -5.76 22.59 9.56
N LEU A 238 -5.20 21.67 10.36
CA LEU A 238 -5.37 20.22 10.09
C LEU A 238 -5.23 19.21 11.25
N ALA A 239 -5.92 19.40 12.38
CA ALA A 239 -5.69 18.61 13.61
C ALA A 239 -6.72 17.50 13.96
N GLN A 240 -7.56 16.98 13.04
CA GLN A 240 -8.79 16.22 13.41
C GLN A 240 -9.16 15.01 12.52
N ARG A 241 -8.28 14.01 12.28
CA ARG A 241 -8.56 13.02 11.19
C ARG A 241 -8.26 11.52 11.43
N MET A 242 -8.00 11.04 12.66
CA MET A 242 -7.79 9.58 12.92
C MET A 242 -9.11 8.78 13.01
N ALA A 243 -9.31 7.80 12.12
CA ALA A 243 -10.48 6.92 12.10
C ALA A 243 -10.13 5.47 12.52
N ILE A 244 -10.75 5.00 13.61
CA ILE A 244 -10.61 3.61 14.11
C ILE A 244 -11.51 2.65 13.30
N ARG A 245 -12.74 3.06 13.01
CA ARG A 245 -13.64 2.44 12.02
C ARG A 245 -14.39 3.54 11.29
N ILE A 246 -14.42 3.49 9.96
CA ILE A 246 -15.40 4.22 9.14
C ILE A 246 -16.49 3.20 8.76
N PRO A 247 -17.62 3.16 9.48
CA PRO A 247 -18.65 2.16 9.22
C PRO A 247 -19.49 2.52 8.00
N PHE A 248 -19.96 1.47 7.33
CA PHE A 248 -21.06 1.45 6.37
C PHE A 248 -20.82 2.14 5.02
N CYS A 249 -20.49 1.32 4.03
CA CYS A 249 -20.92 1.56 2.65
C CYS A 249 -22.18 0.77 2.37
N ALA A 250 -23.19 1.45 1.79
CA ALA A 250 -24.46 0.91 1.32
C ALA A 250 -24.38 0.53 -0.17
#